data_AF-G9YKB8-F1
#
_entry.id   AF-G9YKB8-F1
#
_cell.length_a   1.000
_cell.length_b   1.000
_cell.length_c   1.000
_cell.angle_alpha   90.00
_cell.angle_beta   90.00
_cell.angle_gamma   90.00
#
_symmetry.space_group_name_H-M   'P 1'
#
loop_
_entity.id
_entity.type
_entity.pdbx_description
1 polymer ?
#
loop_
_entity_poly.entity_id
_entity_poly.type
_entity_poly.pdbx_seq_one_letter_code
_entity_poly.pdbx_strand_id
1 'polypeptide(L)'
;MDIYAAVTEKRHEDIEREFAGQGYGSFKKAVAEAVISVLEPIQQRYEELIGAPELDDILTKGAEKAHAEAGKTYEKVIRAMGLYR
;
A
#
# COMPACT_ATOMS: atom_id res chain seq x y z
N MET A 1 -12.17 -4.29 16.27
CA MET A 1 -12.54 -5.22 15.19
C MET A 1 -11.99 -4.77 13.84
N ASP A 2 -12.00 -3.46 13.54
CA ASP A 2 -11.64 -2.93 12.20
C ASP A 2 -10.25 -3.32 11.70
N ILE A 3 -9.23 -3.25 12.56
CA ILE A 3 -7.86 -3.65 12.18
C ILE A 3 -7.84 -5.14 11.81
N TYR A 4 -8.44 -6.00 12.64
CA TYR A 4 -8.50 -7.44 12.37
C TYR A 4 -9.27 -7.74 11.08
N ALA A 5 -10.39 -7.05 10.85
CA ALA A 5 -11.17 -7.14 9.62
C ALA A 5 -10.35 -6.74 8.39
N ALA A 6 -9.61 -5.63 8.47
CA ALA A 6 -8.79 -5.14 7.36
C ALA A 6 -7.64 -6.09 7.01
N VAL A 7 -6.96 -6.69 8.00
CA VAL A 7 -5.81 -7.57 7.75
C VAL A 7 -6.18 -9.02 7.46
N THR A 8 -7.41 -9.44 7.79
CA THR A 8 -7.91 -10.79 7.50
C THR A 8 -8.96 -10.85 6.40
N GLU A 9 -9.39 -9.68 5.89
CA GLU A 9 -10.48 -9.50 4.92
C GLU A 9 -11.83 -10.10 5.37
N LYS A 10 -12.00 -10.34 6.68
CA LYS A 10 -13.24 -10.86 7.26
C LYS A 10 -14.23 -9.74 7.54
N ARG A 11 -15.52 -10.02 7.36
CA ARG A 11 -16.61 -9.11 7.76
C ARG A 11 -16.76 -9.13 9.29
N HIS A 12 -17.21 -8.03 9.88
CA HIS A 12 -17.42 -7.92 11.33
C HIS A 12 -18.30 -9.03 11.91
N GLU A 13 -19.39 -9.41 11.22
CA GLU A 13 -20.29 -10.49 11.61
C GLU A 13 -19.58 -11.84 11.79
N ASP A 14 -18.60 -12.12 10.92
CA ASP A 14 -17.85 -13.37 10.95
C ASP A 14 -16.83 -13.36 12.09
N ILE A 15 -16.23 -12.20 12.37
CA ILE A 15 -15.29 -12.00 13.49
C ILE A 15 -16.05 -12.07 14.83
N GLU A 16 -17.24 -11.46 14.92
CA GLU A 16 -18.08 -11.55 16.12
C GLU A 16 -18.47 -12.99 16.44
N ARG A 17 -18.82 -13.78 15.42
CA ARG A 17 -19.07 -15.21 15.57
C ARG A 17 -17.82 -15.98 15.98
N GLU A 18 -16.67 -15.69 15.37
CA GLU A 18 -15.40 -16.35 15.65
C GLU A 18 -14.94 -16.15 17.10
N PHE A 19 -15.12 -14.95 17.64
CA PHE A 19 -14.74 -14.60 19.00
C PHE A 19 -15.91 -14.61 20.00
N ALA A 20 -17.07 -15.16 19.62
CA ALA A 20 -18.23 -15.26 20.49
C ALA A 20 -17.89 -16.10 21.74
N GLY A 21 -18.15 -15.55 22.93
CA GLY A 21 -17.81 -16.20 24.20
C GLY A 21 -16.31 -16.26 24.51
N GLN A 22 -15.44 -15.72 23.65
CA GLN A 22 -14.02 -15.59 23.94
C GLN A 22 -13.73 -14.28 24.68
N GLY A 23 -12.71 -14.29 25.54
CA GLY A 23 -12.25 -13.09 26.23
C GLY A 23 -11.37 -12.19 25.37
N TYR A 24 -11.28 -10.91 25.74
CA TYR A 24 -10.45 -9.91 25.04
C TYR A 24 -8.97 -10.28 24.90
N GLY A 25 -8.43 -11.12 25.80
CA GLY A 25 -7.05 -11.60 25.71
C GLY A 25 -6.81 -12.49 24.48
N SER A 26 -7.76 -13.38 24.16
CA SER A 26 -7.70 -14.23 22.96
C SER A 26 -7.80 -13.38 21.69
N PHE A 27 -8.80 -12.48 21.66
CA PHE A 27 -8.99 -11.56 20.55
C PHE A 27 -7.74 -10.71 20.26
N LYS A 28 -7.14 -10.08 21.28
CA LYS A 28 -5.94 -9.25 21.11
C LYS A 28 -4.75 -10.04 20.57
N LYS A 29 -4.56 -11.29 20.99
CA LYS A 29 -3.50 -12.16 20.45
C LYS A 29 -3.72 -12.45 18.98
N ALA A 30 -4.95 -12.82 18.60
CA ALA A 30 -5.30 -13.05 17.20
C ALA A 30 -5.08 -11.79 16.34
N VAL A 31 -5.42 -10.59 16.85
CA VAL A 31 -5.11 -9.34 16.15
C VAL A 31 -3.62 -9.12 15.98
N ALA A 32 -2.83 -9.34 17.03
CA ALA A 32 -1.38 -9.17 16.97
C ALA A 32 -0.76 -10.11 15.93
N GLU A 33 -1.10 -11.39 15.97
CA GLU A 33 -0.60 -12.41 15.03
C GLU A 33 -0.98 -12.08 13.59
N ALA A 34 -2.24 -11.68 13.35
CA ALA A 34 -2.69 -11.31 12.01
C ALA A 34 -1.95 -10.07 11.46
N VAL A 35 -1.72 -9.06 12.29
CA VAL A 35 -0.95 -7.87 11.89
C VAL A 35 0.50 -8.21 11.61
N ILE A 36 1.13 -9.03 12.46
CA ILE A 36 2.52 -9.47 12.27
C ILE A 36 2.65 -10.23 10.94
N SER A 37 1.77 -11.20 10.69
CA SER A 37 1.80 -12.01 9.47
C SER A 37 1.68 -11.17 8.19
N VAL A 38 0.95 -10.06 8.22
CA VAL A 38 0.82 -9.16 7.06
C VAL A 38 2.03 -8.26 6.92
N LEU A 39 2.57 -7.73 8.02
CA LEU A 39 3.66 -6.76 7.99
C LEU A 39 5.04 -7.40 7.77
N GLU A 40 5.29 -8.62 8.23
CA GLU A 40 6.57 -9.32 8.07
C GLU A 40 7.07 -9.36 6.62
N PRO A 41 6.31 -9.85 5.62
CA PRO A 41 6.78 -9.88 4.23
C PRO A 41 6.97 -8.48 3.64
N ILE A 42 6.17 -7.50 4.07
CA ILE A 42 6.32 -6.10 3.63
C ILE A 42 7.63 -5.51 4.15
N GLN A 43 7.95 -5.73 5.44
CA GLN A 43 9.20 -5.28 6.05
C GLN A 43 10.40 -5.96 5.39
N GLN A 44 10.34 -7.27 5.16
CA GLN A 44 11.40 -7.99 4.46
C GLN A 44 11.65 -7.40 3.06
N ARG A 45 10.59 -7.20 2.27
CA ARG A 45 10.73 -6.62 0.92
C ARG A 45 11.21 -5.17 0.95
N TYR A 46 10.80 -4.40 1.96
CA TYR A 46 11.31 -3.05 2.17
C TYR A 46 12.82 -3.06 2.42
N GLU A 47 13.30 -3.90 3.33
CA GLU A 47 14.74 -4.03 3.63
C GLU A 47 15.55 -4.53 2.43
N GLU A 48 14.98 -5.40 1.59
CA GLU A 48 15.61 -5.82 0.33
C GLU A 48 15.77 -4.68 -0.67
N LEU A 49 14.85 -3.72 -0.69
CA LEU A 49 14.80 -2.65 -1.68
C LEU A 49 15.48 -1.36 -1.20
N ILE A 50 15.46 -1.07 0.10
CA ILE A 50 15.95 0.20 0.66
C ILE A 50 17.49 0.27 0.56
N GLY A 51 17.97 0.83 -0.54
CA GLY A 51 19.39 0.91 -0.89
C GLY A 51 19.84 -0.07 -1.97
N ALA A 52 18.95 -0.90 -2.50
CA ALA A 52 19.23 -1.70 -3.69
C ALA A 52 19.14 -0.85 -4.96
N PRO A 53 20.04 -1.03 -5.96
CA PRO A 53 19.95 -0.35 -7.25
C PRO A 53 18.63 -0.60 -7.99
N GLU A 54 17.97 -1.74 -7.73
CA GLU A 54 16.64 -2.07 -8.27
C GLU A 54 15.61 -0.97 -7.95
N LEU A 55 15.70 -0.33 -6.78
CA LEU A 55 14.79 0.75 -6.40
C LEU A 55 14.93 1.95 -7.34
N ASP A 56 16.16 2.36 -7.66
CA ASP A 56 16.42 3.47 -8.58
C ASP A 56 15.94 3.17 -10.01
N ASP A 57 16.09 1.92 -10.45
CA ASP A 57 15.58 1.46 -11.75
C ASP A 57 14.04 1.55 -11.83
N ILE A 58 13.34 1.14 -10.76
CA ILE A 58 11.88 1.23 -10.65
C ILE A 58 11.44 2.70 -10.69
N LEU A 59 12.10 3.55 -9.90
CA LEU A 59 11.79 4.98 -9.83
C LEU A 59 12.02 5.67 -11.18
N THR A 60 13.12 5.35 -11.87
CA THR A 60 13.46 5.90 -13.18
C THR A 60 12.39 5.54 -14.22
N LYS A 61 12.01 4.26 -14.31
CA LYS A 61 10.93 3.82 -15.23
C LYS A 61 9.59 4.48 -14.91
N GLY A 62 9.28 4.64 -13.62
CA GLY A 62 8.08 5.34 -13.16
C GLY A 62 8.08 6.82 -13.61
N ALA A 63 9.22 7.50 -13.45
CA ALA A 63 9.40 8.89 -13.86
C ALA A 63 9.25 9.05 -15.38
N GLU A 64 9.88 8.19 -16.19
CA GLU A 64 9.76 8.22 -17.66
C GLU A 64 8.30 8.10 -18.11
N LYS A 65 7.57 7.13 -17.54
CA LYS A 65 6.14 6.93 -17.83
C LYS A 65 5.30 8.14 -17.42
N ALA A 66 5.54 8.68 -16.23
CA ALA A 66 4.82 9.85 -15.73
C ALA A 66 5.11 11.09 -16.59
N HIS A 67 6.37 11.32 -16.97
CA HIS A 67 6.78 12.42 -17.84
C HIS A 67 6.14 12.32 -19.23
N ALA A 68 6.08 11.13 -19.82
CA ALA A 68 5.46 10.94 -21.12
C ALA A 68 3.96 11.31 -21.12
N GLU A 69 3.22 10.95 -20.07
CA GLU A 69 1.80 11.30 -19.96
C GLU A 69 1.58 12.76 -19.54
N ALA A 70 2.33 13.24 -18.55
CA ALA A 70 2.24 14.62 -18.09
C ALA A 70 2.66 15.62 -19.18
N GLY A 71 3.66 15.27 -20.00
CA GLY A 71 4.14 16.07 -21.13
C GLY A 71 3.03 16.40 -22.12
N LYS A 72 2.16 15.45 -22.44
CA LYS A 72 0.99 15.68 -23.33
C LYS A 72 0.07 16.76 -22.79
N THR A 73 -0.18 16.75 -21.48
CA THR A 73 -1.02 17.75 -20.82
C THR A 73 -0.32 19.09 -20.76
N TYR A 74 0.97 19.09 -20.39
CA TYR A 74 1.80 20.29 -20.35
C TYR A 74 1.82 21.00 -21.70
N GLU A 75 2.05 20.27 -22.79
CA GLU A 75 2.05 20.82 -24.16
C GLU A 75 0.72 21.49 -24.52
N LYS A 76 -0.42 20.87 -24.18
CA LYS A 76 -1.74 21.47 -24.40
C LYS A 76 -1.90 22.78 -23.65
N VAL A 77 -1.45 22.82 -22.38
CA VAL A 77 -1.55 24.00 -21.52
C VAL A 77 -0.66 25.13 -22.01
N ILE A 78 0.61 24.87 -22.33
CA ILE A 78 1.52 25.93 -22.81
C ILE A 78 1.06 26.50 -24.16
N ARG A 79 0.47 25.68 -25.04
CA ARG A 79 -0.13 26.15 -26.29
C ARG A 79 -1.37 27.01 -26.02
N ALA A 80 -2.25 26.57 -25.12
CA ALA A 80 -3.46 27.32 -24.76
C ALA A 80 -3.15 28.68 -24.11
N MET A 81 -2.07 28.74 -23.32
CA MET A 81 -1.64 29.96 -22.62
C MET A 81 -0.75 30.88 -23.46
N GLY A 82 -0.38 30.49 -24.69
CA GLY A 82 0.56 31.26 -25.52
C GLY A 82 1.99 31.29 -24.98
N LEU A 83 2.36 30.34 -24.12
CA LEU A 83 3.70 30.16 -23.56
C LEU A 83 4.59 29.26 -24.43
N TYR A 84 4.02 28.71 -25.51
CA TYR A 84 4.75 27.92 -26.49
C TYR A 84 5.68 28.83 -27.29
N ARG A 85 6.96 28.46 -27.38
CA ARG A 85 7.95 29.11 -28.27
C ARG A 85 8.06 28.34 -29.57
#